data_AF-A0A1B6G9G6-F1
#
_entry.id   AF-A0A1B6G9G6-F1
#
_cell.length_a   1.000
_cell.length_b   1.000
_cell.length_c   1.000
_cell.angle_alpha   90.00
_cell.angle_beta   90.00
_cell.angle_gamma   90.00
#
_symmetry.space_group_name_H-M   'P 1'
#
loop_
_entity.id
_entity.type
_entity.pdbx_description
1 polymer ?
#
loop_
_entity_poly.entity_id
_entity_poly.type
_entity_poly.pdbx_seq_one_letter_code
_entity_poly.pdbx_strand_id
1 'polypeptide(L)'
;ACSNQKCRNPCPGTCGVGARCEVVNHNPICSCPPRFTGDPFVRCQQLPEIQATPVPQNPCVPSPCGPFSQCRVSGDSPSCSCLPDYIGTPPNCRPECASNSECSNHLACINQKCKDPCPGTCGANAMCRVVSHTPQCVCVVGYTGDPFVQCILQQAEPIQEVSTPCTPSPCGSNAVCREQNGAGACTCLPDYIGNPYEG
;
A
#
# COMPACT_ATOMS: atom_id res chain seq x y z
N ALA A 1 78.23 -23.69 22.87
CA ALA A 1 79.61 -23.17 22.94
C ALA A 1 80.57 -24.25 23.45
N CYS A 2 81.82 -24.25 23.00
CA CYS A 2 82.85 -25.11 23.58
C CYS A 2 83.39 -24.45 24.85
N SER A 3 83.32 -25.15 25.99
CA SER A 3 83.91 -24.70 27.25
C SER A 3 84.57 -25.90 27.91
N ASN A 4 85.87 -25.80 28.22
CA ASN A 4 86.68 -26.88 28.77
C ASN A 4 86.67 -28.16 27.91
N GLN A 5 86.89 -28.02 26.61
CA GLN A 5 86.92 -29.12 25.62
C GLN A 5 85.62 -29.95 25.56
N LYS A 6 84.52 -29.44 26.13
CA LYS A 6 83.21 -30.08 26.11
C LYS A 6 82.17 -29.13 25.54
N CYS A 7 81.28 -29.66 24.70
CA CYS A 7 80.13 -28.92 24.20
C CYS A 7 79.17 -28.66 25.37
N ARG A 8 78.90 -27.38 25.65
CA ARG A 8 77.89 -26.96 26.61
C ARG A 8 76.83 -26.11 25.92
N ASN A 9 75.59 -26.27 26.36
CA ASN A 9 74.50 -25.40 25.96
C ASN A 9 74.82 -23.98 26.43
N PRO A 10 74.91 -22.97 25.53
CA PRO A 10 75.24 -21.59 25.90
C PRO A 10 74.04 -20.81 26.47
N CYS A 11 72.84 -21.39 26.56
CA CYS A 11 71.63 -20.70 27.04
C CYS A 11 71.54 -20.47 28.55
N PRO A 12 71.95 -21.41 29.44
CA PRO A 12 71.79 -21.21 30.88
C PRO A 12 72.53 -19.96 31.36
N GLY A 13 71.77 -18.97 31.86
CA GLY A 13 72.30 -17.72 32.41
C GLY A 13 72.59 -16.60 31.40
N THR A 14 72.32 -16.80 30.11
CA THR A 14 72.65 -15.80 29.07
C THR A 14 71.48 -14.87 28.70
N CYS A 15 70.24 -15.36 28.73
CA CYS A 15 69.05 -14.56 28.41
C CYS A 15 68.36 -14.01 29.66
N GLY A 16 67.68 -12.88 29.49
CA GLY A 16 66.92 -12.20 30.54
C GLY A 16 65.65 -12.94 30.96
N VAL A 17 64.99 -12.44 32.00
CA VAL A 17 63.80 -13.09 32.58
C VAL A 17 62.64 -13.07 31.57
N GLY A 18 62.07 -14.25 31.30
CA GLY A 18 60.96 -14.41 30.35
C GLY A 18 61.36 -14.41 28.86
N ALA A 19 62.66 -14.36 28.55
CA ALA A 19 63.16 -14.49 27.18
C ALA A 19 63.33 -15.95 26.77
N ARG A 20 63.08 -16.24 25.50
CA ARG A 20 63.36 -17.53 24.87
C ARG A 20 64.80 -17.54 24.38
N CYS A 21 65.54 -18.59 24.71
CA CYS A 21 66.89 -18.82 24.20
C CYS A 21 66.89 -19.91 23.11
N GLU A 22 67.46 -19.59 21.95
CA GLU A 22 67.74 -20.56 20.89
C GLU A 22 69.23 -20.58 20.57
N VAL A 23 69.80 -21.77 20.37
CA VAL A 23 71.21 -21.91 20.02
C VAL A 23 71.34 -21.96 18.51
N VAL A 24 71.85 -20.89 17.90
CA VAL A 24 72.10 -20.80 16.46
C VAL A 24 73.60 -20.67 16.24
N ASN A 25 74.19 -21.59 15.47
CA ASN A 25 75.63 -21.60 15.18
C ASN A 25 76.52 -21.48 16.43
N HIS A 26 76.19 -22.27 17.47
CA HIS A 26 76.87 -22.28 18.78
C HIS A 26 76.72 -21.02 19.64
N ASN A 27 75.96 -20.02 19.18
CA ASN A 27 75.69 -18.77 19.88
C ASN A 27 74.26 -18.75 20.45
N PRO A 28 74.06 -18.24 21.67
CA PRO A 28 72.73 -18.06 22.24
C PRO A 28 72.07 -16.82 21.64
N ILE A 29 70.88 -17.00 21.07
CA ILE A 29 70.01 -15.95 20.57
C ILE A 29 68.83 -15.80 21.53
N CYS A 30 68.69 -14.63 22.13
CA CYS A 30 67.62 -14.31 23.06
C CYS A 30 66.53 -13.50 22.35
N SER A 31 65.27 -13.93 22.46
CA SER A 31 64.11 -13.21 21.90
C SER A 31 62.94 -13.20 22.87
N CYS A 32 62.12 -12.15 22.83
CA CYS A 32 60.88 -12.14 23.61
C CYS A 32 59.80 -12.99 22.92
N PRO A 33 59.09 -13.86 23.67
CA PRO A 33 57.98 -14.65 23.13
C PRO A 33 56.86 -13.77 22.54
N PRO A 34 55.98 -14.34 21.69
CA PRO A 34 54.79 -13.63 21.21
C PRO A 34 53.97 -13.08 22.37
N ARG A 35 53.44 -11.85 22.23
CA ARG A 35 52.74 -11.07 23.27
C ARG A 35 53.63 -10.49 24.38
N PHE A 36 54.96 -10.57 24.25
CA PHE A 36 55.90 -9.88 25.14
C PHE A 36 56.76 -8.89 24.37
N THR A 37 57.19 -7.83 25.04
CA THR A 37 58.07 -6.76 24.54
C THR A 37 59.16 -6.46 25.57
N GLY A 38 60.15 -5.65 25.19
CA GLY A 38 61.29 -5.29 26.04
C GLY A 38 62.60 -5.89 25.55
N ASP A 39 63.59 -5.89 26.44
CA ASP A 39 64.94 -6.35 26.12
C ASP A 39 65.10 -7.85 26.47
N PRO A 40 65.36 -8.74 25.49
CA PRO A 40 65.54 -10.17 25.72
C PRO A 40 66.74 -10.55 26.59
N PHE A 41 67.71 -9.66 26.80
CA PHE A 41 68.87 -9.90 27.67
C PHE A 41 68.64 -9.41 29.10
N VAL A 42 67.61 -8.58 29.32
CA VAL A 42 67.26 -8.05 30.64
C VAL A 42 65.95 -8.67 31.14
N ARG A 43 64.83 -8.34 30.49
CA ARG A 43 63.49 -8.83 30.86
C ARG A 43 62.49 -8.58 29.74
N CYS A 44 61.76 -9.63 29.38
CA CYS A 44 60.56 -9.53 28.56
C CYS A 44 59.34 -9.24 29.44
N GLN A 45 58.52 -8.28 29.03
CA GLN A 45 57.31 -7.82 29.71
C GLN A 45 56.11 -8.06 28.82
N GLN A 46 54.94 -8.37 29.37
CA GLN A 46 53.75 -8.55 28.57
C GLN A 46 53.42 -7.25 27.83
N LEU A 47 53.16 -7.35 26.53
CA LEU A 47 52.74 -6.20 25.75
C LEU A 47 51.44 -5.68 26.37
N PRO A 48 51.31 -4.37 26.65
CA PRO A 48 50.06 -3.84 27.17
C PRO A 48 48.94 -4.21 26.22
N GLU A 49 47.90 -4.86 26.73
CA GLU A 49 46.68 -5.03 25.96
C GLU A 49 46.15 -3.62 25.70
N ILE A 50 46.27 -3.16 24.45
CA ILE A 50 45.58 -1.95 24.02
C ILE A 50 44.11 -2.32 24.15
N GLN A 51 43.47 -1.86 25.23
CA GLN A 51 42.03 -1.89 25.35
C GLN A 51 41.53 -1.13 24.14
N ALA A 52 41.04 -1.86 23.14
CA ALA A 52 40.37 -1.27 22.02
C ALA A 52 39.24 -0.43 22.62
N THR A 53 39.39 0.89 22.56
CA THR A 53 38.29 1.79 22.90
C THR A 53 37.09 1.31 22.09
N PRO A 54 35.95 0.99 22.73
CA PRO A 54 34.79 0.53 21.98
C PRO A 54 34.47 1.64 20.98
N VAL A 55 34.56 1.30 19.69
CA VAL A 55 34.15 2.20 18.62
C VAL A 55 32.68 2.50 18.87
N PRO A 56 32.24 3.78 18.88
CA PRO A 56 30.82 4.08 19.06
C PRO A 56 30.04 3.38 17.95
N GLN A 57 29.37 2.28 18.31
CA GLN A 57 28.52 1.54 17.40
C GLN A 57 27.24 2.35 17.22
N ASN A 58 26.83 2.55 15.98
CA ASN A 58 25.60 3.26 15.70
C ASN A 58 24.41 2.47 16.30
N PRO A 59 23.68 3.04 17.28
CA PRO A 59 22.61 2.32 17.98
C PRO A 59 21.39 2.04 17.09
N CYS A 60 21.34 2.61 15.88
CA CYS A 60 20.33 2.31 14.87
C CYS A 60 20.69 1.15 13.93
N VAL A 61 21.82 0.46 14.13
CA VAL A 61 22.28 -0.64 13.26
C VAL A 61 22.64 -1.90 14.07
N PRO A 62 21.86 -2.99 14.00
CA PRO A 62 20.58 -3.11 13.30
C PRO A 62 19.48 -2.25 13.97
N SER A 63 18.46 -1.84 13.23
CA SER A 63 17.45 -0.91 13.75
C SER A 63 16.60 -1.55 14.85
N PRO A 64 16.52 -0.94 16.05
CA PRO A 64 15.66 -1.42 17.14
C PRO A 64 14.21 -0.95 17.01
N CYS A 65 13.89 -0.06 16.05
CA CYS A 65 12.62 0.68 15.99
C CYS A 65 11.46 -0.07 15.30
N GLY A 66 11.68 -1.30 14.84
CA GLY A 66 10.65 -2.07 14.12
C GLY A 66 10.32 -1.54 12.71
N PRO A 67 9.39 -2.21 12.00
CA PRO A 67 9.00 -1.83 10.64
C PRO A 67 8.24 -0.50 10.63
N PHE A 68 8.28 0.18 9.49
CA PHE A 68 7.61 1.48 9.25
C PHE A 68 7.98 2.61 10.24
N SER A 69 9.13 2.46 10.90
CA SER A 69 9.71 3.45 11.81
C SER A 69 11.03 3.98 11.27
N GLN A 70 11.30 5.25 11.53
CA GLN A 70 12.63 5.83 11.37
C GLN A 70 13.39 5.79 12.70
N CYS A 71 14.68 5.44 12.65
CA CYS A 71 15.60 5.54 13.78
C CYS A 71 16.50 6.76 13.58
N ARG A 72 16.61 7.59 14.61
CA ARG A 72 17.53 8.73 14.67
C ARG A 72 18.37 8.62 15.94
N VAL A 73 19.66 8.90 15.86
CA VAL A 73 20.53 8.90 17.04
C VAL A 73 20.27 10.19 17.82
N SER A 74 19.93 10.07 19.11
CA SER A 74 19.72 11.19 20.02
C SER A 74 20.67 11.02 21.20
N GLY A 75 21.84 11.66 21.12
CA GLY A 75 22.93 11.42 22.07
C GLY A 75 23.58 10.07 21.79
N ASP A 76 23.55 9.17 22.77
CA ASP A 76 24.08 7.80 22.66
C ASP A 76 22.97 6.74 22.55
N SER A 77 21.71 7.20 22.42
CA SER A 77 20.52 6.33 22.39
C SER A 77 19.78 6.41 21.05
N PRO A 78 19.11 5.33 20.63
CA PRO A 78 18.23 5.36 19.47
C PRO A 78 16.91 6.05 19.83
N SER A 79 16.50 7.01 19.01
CA SER A 79 15.19 7.66 19.04
C SER A 79 14.36 7.15 17.88
N CYS A 80 13.21 6.55 18.18
CA CYS A 80 12.33 5.96 17.19
C CYS A 80 11.09 6.84 16.98
N SER A 81 10.69 7.04 15.73
CA SER A 81 9.37 7.60 15.40
C SER A 81 8.78 6.88 14.18
N CYS A 82 7.46 6.87 14.03
CA CYS A 82 6.85 6.35 12.81
C CYS A 82 7.27 7.17 11.58
N LEU A 83 7.31 6.53 10.42
CA LEU A 83 7.43 7.22 9.13
C LEU A 83 6.20 8.13 8.90
N PRO A 84 6.31 9.14 8.02
CA PRO A 84 5.14 9.92 7.62
C PRO A 84 4.02 9.01 7.15
N ASP A 85 2.78 9.34 7.51
CA ASP A 85 1.56 8.60 7.18
C ASP A 85 1.33 7.26 7.92
N TYR A 86 2.28 6.83 8.76
CA TYR A 86 2.09 5.68 9.65
C TYR A 86 1.64 6.16 11.04
N ILE A 87 0.71 5.43 11.64
CA ILE A 87 0.11 5.74 12.94
C ILE A 87 0.62 4.77 14.02
N GLY A 88 0.52 5.21 15.27
CA GLY A 88 0.91 4.44 16.45
C GLY A 88 2.23 4.88 17.04
N THR A 89 2.87 3.98 17.78
CA THR A 89 4.16 4.21 18.43
C THR A 89 5.13 3.07 18.07
N PRO A 90 6.39 3.39 17.72
CA PRO A 90 7.40 2.36 17.49
C PRO A 90 7.52 1.41 18.68
N PRO A 91 7.72 0.10 18.45
CA PRO A 91 7.97 -0.56 17.16
C PRO A 91 6.70 -0.96 16.38
N ASN A 92 5.51 -0.60 16.89
CA ASN A 92 4.22 -1.01 16.33
C ASN A 92 3.60 0.06 15.43
N CYS A 93 4.42 0.71 14.60
CA CYS A 93 3.91 1.61 13.58
C CYS A 93 3.15 0.80 12.53
N ARG A 94 1.95 1.26 12.18
CA ARG A 94 1.08 0.60 11.20
C ARG A 94 0.45 1.63 10.26
N PRO A 95 0.06 1.22 9.05
CA PRO A 95 -0.71 2.10 8.18
C PRO A 95 -2.04 2.50 8.83
N GLU A 96 -2.68 3.53 8.29
CA GLU A 96 -4.02 3.94 8.73
C GLU A 96 -5.04 2.80 8.59
N CYS A 97 -4.95 2.04 7.49
CA CYS A 97 -5.74 0.84 7.26
C CYS A 97 -4.91 -0.23 6.51
N ALA A 98 -5.16 -1.50 6.82
CA ALA A 98 -4.76 -2.64 6.00
C ALA A 98 -5.96 -3.25 5.25
N SER A 99 -7.17 -3.03 5.75
CA SER A 99 -8.41 -3.52 5.15
C SER A 99 -9.53 -2.47 5.19
N ASN A 100 -10.53 -2.63 4.33
CA ASN A 100 -11.69 -1.74 4.27
C ASN A 100 -12.44 -1.66 5.62
N SER A 101 -12.47 -2.74 6.39
CA SER A 101 -13.15 -2.82 7.69
C SER A 101 -12.55 -1.89 8.76
N GLU A 102 -11.34 -1.38 8.56
CA GLU A 102 -10.71 -0.39 9.45
C GLU A 102 -11.12 1.05 9.12
N CYS A 103 -11.76 1.26 7.97
CA CYS A 103 -12.27 2.56 7.56
C CYS A 103 -13.75 2.71 7.94
N SER A 104 -14.22 3.96 7.99
CA SER A 104 -15.66 4.23 8.06
C SER A 104 -16.39 3.68 6.83
N ASN A 105 -17.68 3.36 6.95
CA ASN A 105 -18.50 2.77 5.88
C ASN A 105 -18.53 3.56 4.55
N HIS A 106 -18.27 4.88 4.61
CA HIS A 106 -18.25 5.78 3.46
C HIS A 106 -16.84 5.98 2.85
N LEU A 107 -15.83 5.28 3.36
CA LEU A 107 -14.45 5.31 2.88
C LEU A 107 -14.00 3.90 2.50
N ALA A 108 -12.93 3.77 1.72
CA ALA A 108 -12.29 2.51 1.39
C ALA A 108 -10.80 2.58 1.70
N CYS A 109 -10.18 1.41 1.96
CA CYS A 109 -8.75 1.36 2.18
C CYS A 109 -8.02 1.39 0.81
N ILE A 110 -7.53 2.57 0.42
CA ILE A 110 -6.86 2.81 -0.86
C ILE A 110 -5.44 3.28 -0.56
N ASN A 111 -4.45 2.49 -0.98
CA ASN A 111 -3.03 2.75 -0.72
C ASN A 111 -2.74 2.97 0.78
N GLN A 112 -3.22 2.04 1.62
CA GLN A 112 -2.99 2.04 3.09
C GLN A 112 -3.60 3.25 3.84
N LYS A 113 -4.54 3.96 3.19
CA LYS A 113 -5.25 5.11 3.76
C LYS A 113 -6.75 5.02 3.52
N CYS A 114 -7.54 5.54 4.44
CA CYS A 114 -8.99 5.60 4.30
C CYS A 114 -9.36 6.79 3.41
N LYS A 115 -9.80 6.50 2.18
CA LYS A 115 -10.14 7.51 1.16
C LYS A 115 -11.50 7.25 0.55
N ASP A 116 -12.12 8.30 0.02
CA ASP A 116 -13.35 8.17 -0.74
C ASP A 116 -13.08 7.46 -2.09
N PRO A 117 -13.73 6.32 -2.39
CA PRO A 117 -13.58 5.62 -3.66
C PRO A 117 -14.38 6.24 -4.83
N CYS A 118 -15.19 7.27 -4.61
CA CYS A 118 -16.03 7.89 -5.64
C CYS A 118 -15.31 8.68 -6.73
N PRO A 119 -14.25 9.49 -6.45
CA PRO A 119 -13.62 10.33 -7.45
C PRO A 119 -13.09 9.53 -8.65
N GLY A 120 -13.66 9.78 -9.84
CA GLY A 120 -13.25 9.14 -11.09
C GLY A 120 -13.91 7.79 -11.39
N THR A 121 -14.86 7.33 -10.56
CA THR A 121 -15.47 5.99 -10.73
C THR A 121 -16.78 6.01 -11.53
N CYS A 122 -17.59 7.06 -11.43
CA CYS A 122 -18.89 7.14 -12.11
C CYS A 122 -18.84 7.98 -13.39
N GLY A 123 -19.71 7.64 -14.34
CA GLY A 123 -19.87 8.33 -15.61
C GLY A 123 -20.53 9.70 -15.49
N ALA A 124 -20.62 10.41 -16.61
CA ALA A 124 -21.27 11.72 -16.64
C ALA A 124 -22.77 11.63 -16.31
N ASN A 125 -23.28 12.62 -15.56
CA ASN A 125 -24.66 12.66 -15.06
C ASN A 125 -25.05 11.47 -14.15
N ALA A 126 -24.07 10.81 -13.53
CA ALA A 126 -24.28 9.83 -12.49
C ALA A 126 -23.87 10.39 -11.12
N MET A 127 -24.62 10.03 -10.09
CA MET A 127 -24.30 10.26 -8.69
C MET A 127 -23.56 9.06 -8.13
N CYS A 128 -22.41 9.31 -7.50
CA CYS A 128 -21.69 8.29 -6.74
C CYS A 128 -22.16 8.28 -5.29
N ARG A 129 -22.41 7.08 -4.75
CA ARG A 129 -22.57 6.85 -3.31
C ARG A 129 -21.70 5.68 -2.88
N VAL A 130 -21.12 5.76 -1.69
CA VAL A 130 -20.31 4.66 -1.15
C VAL A 130 -21.20 3.76 -0.32
N VAL A 131 -21.24 2.47 -0.68
CA VAL A 131 -21.97 1.44 0.06
C VAL A 131 -20.99 0.35 0.44
N SER A 132 -20.78 0.17 1.75
CA SER A 132 -19.88 -0.85 2.29
C SER A 132 -18.48 -0.79 1.65
N HIS A 133 -17.87 0.40 1.66
CA HIS A 133 -16.55 0.67 1.07
C HIS A 133 -16.46 0.51 -0.46
N THR A 134 -17.58 0.30 -1.16
CA THR A 134 -17.62 0.20 -2.62
C THR A 134 -18.37 1.37 -3.23
N PRO A 135 -17.86 1.96 -4.32
CA PRO A 135 -18.57 3.01 -5.04
C PRO A 135 -19.73 2.40 -5.82
N GLN A 136 -20.92 2.96 -5.63
CA GLN A 136 -22.13 2.64 -6.39
C GLN A 136 -22.55 3.86 -7.19
N CYS A 137 -22.63 3.69 -8.51
CA CYS A 137 -23.06 4.73 -9.43
C CYS A 137 -24.54 4.58 -9.76
N VAL A 138 -25.29 5.67 -9.73
CA VAL A 138 -26.72 5.73 -10.09
C VAL A 138 -26.96 6.97 -10.93
N CYS A 139 -27.72 6.87 -12.02
CA CYS A 139 -28.08 8.05 -12.80
C CYS A 139 -28.85 9.07 -11.95
N VAL A 140 -28.57 10.36 -12.14
CA VAL A 140 -29.34 11.41 -11.47
C VAL A 140 -30.80 11.38 -11.93
N VAL A 141 -31.71 11.92 -11.12
CA VAL A 141 -33.15 11.91 -11.41
C VAL A 141 -33.42 12.55 -12.79
N GLY A 142 -34.21 11.86 -13.61
CA GLY A 142 -34.52 12.29 -14.98
C GLY A 142 -33.49 11.86 -16.04
N TYR A 143 -32.48 11.07 -15.66
CA TYR A 143 -31.52 10.46 -16.58
C TYR A 143 -31.62 8.92 -16.52
N THR A 144 -31.32 8.27 -17.64
CA THR A 144 -31.29 6.81 -17.81
C THR A 144 -30.03 6.39 -18.59
N GLY A 145 -29.71 5.10 -18.61
CA GLY A 145 -28.50 4.56 -19.26
C GLY A 145 -27.55 3.85 -18.30
N ASP A 146 -26.26 3.83 -18.62
CA ASP A 146 -25.22 3.17 -17.83
C ASP A 146 -24.52 4.18 -16.89
N PRO A 147 -24.68 4.06 -15.56
CA PRO A 147 -24.07 4.99 -14.59
C PRO A 147 -22.54 4.97 -14.53
N PHE A 148 -21.87 3.94 -15.05
CA PHE A 148 -20.41 3.86 -15.09
C PHE A 148 -19.83 4.46 -16.37
N VAL A 149 -20.63 4.57 -17.43
CA VAL A 149 -20.23 5.14 -18.71
C VAL A 149 -20.78 6.56 -18.85
N GLN A 150 -22.10 6.68 -18.97
CA GLN A 150 -22.81 7.94 -19.15
C GLN A 150 -24.31 7.74 -18.98
N CYS A 151 -24.94 8.63 -18.23
CA CYS A 151 -26.38 8.77 -18.19
C CYS A 151 -26.85 9.84 -19.18
N ILE A 152 -27.94 9.53 -19.89
CA ILE A 152 -28.60 10.39 -20.88
C ILE A 152 -29.95 10.85 -20.36
N LEU A 153 -30.40 12.04 -20.75
CA LEU A 153 -31.70 12.57 -20.35
C LEU A 153 -32.80 11.60 -20.77
N GLN A 154 -33.66 11.20 -19.84
CA GLN A 154 -34.79 10.34 -20.11
C GLN A 154 -35.76 11.11 -21.00
N GLN A 155 -35.93 10.63 -22.24
CA GLN A 155 -36.93 11.20 -23.15
C GLN A 155 -38.31 10.90 -22.58
N ALA A 156 -39.19 11.90 -22.56
CA ALA A 156 -40.60 11.67 -22.29
C ALA A 156 -41.11 10.65 -23.31
N GLU A 157 -41.78 9.61 -22.84
CA GLU A 157 -42.42 8.66 -23.76
C GLU A 157 -43.31 9.45 -24.72
N PRO A 158 -43.26 9.16 -26.04
CA PRO A 158 -44.18 9.79 -26.97
C PRO A 158 -45.59 9.48 -26.47
N ILE A 159 -46.42 10.52 -26.33
CA ILE A 159 -47.83 10.37 -26.03
C ILE A 159 -48.40 9.52 -27.15
N GLN A 160 -48.64 8.24 -26.89
CA GLN A 160 -49.27 7.37 -27.86
C GLN A 160 -50.72 7.85 -27.95
N GLU A 161 -51.01 8.66 -28.97
CA GLU A 161 -52.37 9.09 -29.26
C GLU A 161 -53.20 7.83 -29.43
N VAL A 162 -54.09 7.57 -28.46
CA VAL A 162 -55.00 6.43 -28.50
C VAL A 162 -55.97 6.72 -29.65
N SER A 163 -55.65 6.20 -30.84
CA SER A 163 -56.51 6.27 -32.00
C SER A 163 -57.79 5.48 -31.68
N THR A 164 -58.85 6.22 -31.35
CA THR A 164 -60.17 5.62 -31.10
C THR A 164 -60.79 5.13 -32.40
N PRO A 165 -61.71 4.16 -32.37
CA PRO A 165 -62.38 3.66 -33.58
C PRO A 165 -63.16 4.71 -34.38
N CYS A 166 -63.38 5.92 -33.84
CA CYS A 166 -64.04 7.04 -34.51
C CYS A 166 -63.09 8.20 -34.88
N THR A 167 -61.78 8.07 -34.66
CA THR A 167 -60.78 9.10 -35.00
C THR A 167 -59.59 8.49 -35.75
N PRO A 168 -59.51 8.67 -37.09
CA PRO A 168 -60.49 9.33 -37.97
C PRO A 168 -61.78 8.52 -38.13
N SER A 169 -62.90 9.20 -38.41
CA SER A 169 -64.21 8.55 -38.54
C SER A 169 -64.23 7.58 -39.74
N PRO A 170 -64.62 6.30 -39.56
CA PRO A 170 -64.80 5.34 -40.65
C PRO A 170 -66.13 5.51 -41.40
N CYS A 171 -66.98 6.46 -41.01
CA CYS A 171 -68.31 6.63 -41.56
C CYS A 171 -68.32 7.50 -42.82
N GLY A 172 -69.27 7.21 -43.72
CA GLY A 172 -69.51 7.99 -44.93
C GLY A 172 -70.06 9.40 -44.64
N SER A 173 -70.22 10.20 -45.69
CA SER A 173 -70.81 11.54 -45.58
C SER A 173 -72.20 11.49 -44.95
N ASN A 174 -72.51 12.45 -44.08
CA ASN A 174 -73.80 12.54 -43.37
C ASN A 174 -74.10 11.36 -42.42
N ALA A 175 -73.08 10.62 -41.99
CA ALA A 175 -73.16 9.62 -40.92
C ALA A 175 -72.33 10.02 -39.69
N VAL A 176 -72.84 9.72 -38.50
CA VAL A 176 -72.15 9.91 -37.21
C VAL A 176 -71.53 8.59 -36.75
N CYS A 177 -70.26 8.63 -36.36
CA CYS A 177 -69.58 7.51 -35.72
C CYS A 177 -69.87 7.47 -34.23
N ARG A 178 -70.22 6.31 -33.70
CA ARG A 178 -70.33 6.02 -32.26
C ARG A 178 -69.55 4.75 -31.94
N GLU A 179 -68.81 4.76 -30.85
CA GLU A 179 -68.10 3.56 -30.41
C GLU A 179 -69.09 2.53 -29.85
N GLN A 180 -69.08 1.32 -30.40
CA GLN A 180 -69.86 0.19 -29.93
C GLN A 180 -68.97 -1.05 -29.89
N ASN A 181 -68.84 -1.68 -28.71
CA ASN A 181 -68.00 -2.88 -28.50
C ASN A 181 -66.54 -2.73 -28.96
N GLY A 182 -65.95 -1.52 -28.83
CA GLY A 182 -64.57 -1.25 -29.24
C GLY A 182 -64.37 -1.09 -30.76
N ALA A 183 -65.45 -0.97 -31.54
CA ALA A 183 -65.43 -0.64 -32.95
C ALA A 183 -66.26 0.62 -33.25
N GLY A 184 -65.95 1.32 -34.35
CA GLY A 184 -66.70 2.49 -34.80
C GLY A 184 -67.96 2.03 -35.55
N ALA A 185 -69.13 2.28 -34.98
CA ALA A 185 -70.42 2.01 -35.61
C ALA A 185 -70.99 3.29 -36.22
N CYS A 186 -71.40 3.21 -37.49
CA CYS A 186 -71.90 4.36 -38.24
C CYS A 186 -73.43 4.40 -38.26
N THR A 187 -74.02 5.59 -38.10
CA THR A 187 -75.46 5.82 -38.20
C THR A 187 -75.73 7.09 -38.98
N CYS A 188 -76.68 7.08 -39.93
CA CYS A 188 -77.03 8.30 -40.67
C CYS A 188 -77.58 9.40 -39.75
N LEU A 189 -77.31 10.65 -40.09
CA LEU A 189 -77.96 11.82 -39.47
C LEU A 189 -79.47 11.81 -39.75
N PRO A 190 -80.28 12.50 -38.92
CA PRO A 190 -81.70 12.70 -39.20
C PRO A 190 -81.90 13.25 -40.62
N ASP A 191 -82.90 12.73 -41.32
CA ASP A 191 -83.26 13.10 -42.70
C ASP A 191 -82.36 12.52 -43.83
N TYR A 192 -81.35 11.70 -43.49
CA TYR A 192 -80.54 10.96 -44.47
C TYR A 192 -80.87 9.46 -44.47
N ILE A 193 -81.10 8.90 -45.67
CA ILE A 193 -81.38 7.47 -45.88
C ILE A 193 -80.34 6.93 -46.86
N GLY A 194 -79.61 5.88 -46.45
CA GLY A 194 -78.50 5.32 -47.23
C GLY A 194 -77.65 4.37 -46.40
N ASN A 195 -76.50 3.97 -46.93
CA ASN A 195 -75.52 3.17 -46.20
C ASN A 195 -74.62 4.08 -45.35
N PRO A 196 -74.65 4.01 -44.00
CA PRO A 196 -73.85 4.87 -43.13
C PRO A 196 -72.32 4.76 -43.31
N TYR A 197 -71.83 3.72 -43.97
CA TYR A 197 -70.40 3.49 -44.23
C TYR A 197 -69.93 3.97 -45.62
N GLU A 198 -70.85 4.16 -46.57
CA GLU A 198 -70.51 4.49 -47.96
C GLU A 198 -70.97 5.90 -48.38
N GLY A 199 -71.94 6.49 -47.66
CA GLY A 199 -72.52 7.81 -47.97
C GLY A 199 -73.81 7.73 -48.76
#